data_AF-A0A832MZP9-F1
#
_entry.id   AF-A0A832MZP9-F1
#
_cell.length_a   1.000
_cell.length_b   1.000
_cell.length_c   1.000
_cell.angle_alpha   90.00
_cell.angle_beta   90.00
_cell.angle_gamma   90.00
#
_symmetry.space_group_name_H-M   'P 1'
#
loop_
_entity.id
_entity.type
_entity.pdbx_description
1 polymer ?
#
loop_
_entity_poly.entity_id
_entity_poly.type
_entity_poly.pdbx_seq_one_letter_code
_entity_poly.pdbx_strand_id
1 'polypeptide(L)'
;GIPFPTLNAYMAASTEITGVVLLTLGLFTRLISLPLMVVMIVAISTVHLAHGFAAGDNGFEIPMYYMLFLAIFASFGAGKFSLDHLLFGDEQ
;
A
#
# COMPACT_ATOMS: atom_id res chain seq x y z
N GLY A 1 -21.31 7.16 0.48
CA GLY A 1 -20.65 7.88 1.60
C GLY A 1 -19.97 6.87 2.48
N ILE A 2 -18.80 7.20 3.04
CA ILE A 2 -17.98 6.29 3.86
C ILE A 2 -18.56 6.25 5.30
N PRO A 3 -18.83 5.07 5.88
CA PRO A 3 -19.22 4.97 7.29
C PRO A 3 -18.06 5.45 8.19
N PHE A 4 -18.35 6.28 9.19
CA PHE A 4 -17.36 6.87 10.11
C PHE A 4 -16.11 7.49 9.42
N PRO A 5 -16.28 8.58 8.65
CA PRO A 5 -15.24 9.13 7.78
C PRO A 5 -13.97 9.56 8.52
N THR A 6 -14.09 10.11 9.73
CA THR A 6 -12.94 10.49 10.56
C THR A 6 -12.13 9.29 11.01
N LEU A 7 -12.79 8.21 11.46
CA LEU A 7 -12.11 6.98 11.87
C LEU A 7 -11.39 6.34 10.68
N ASN A 8 -12.07 6.24 9.53
CA ASN A 8 -11.48 5.70 8.31
C ASN A 8 -10.26 6.52 7.84
N ALA A 9 -10.34 7.85 7.93
CA ALA A 9 -9.22 8.74 7.59
C ALA A 9 -8.01 8.51 8.51
N TYR A 10 -8.21 8.41 9.83
CA TYR A 10 -7.11 8.12 10.76
C TYR A 10 -6.50 6.73 10.53
N MET A 11 -7.33 5.71 10.29
CA MET A 11 -6.86 4.36 10.01
C MET A 11 -6.06 4.29 8.70
N ALA A 12 -6.55 4.94 7.65
CA ALA A 12 -5.85 5.03 6.37
C ALA A 12 -4.51 5.76 6.55
N ALA A 13 -4.51 6.94 7.16
CA ALA A 13 -3.30 7.74 7.37
C ALA A 13 -2.26 6.99 8.22
N SER A 14 -2.65 6.35 9.32
CA SER A 14 -1.73 5.58 10.16
C SER A 14 -1.16 4.38 9.40
N THR A 15 -1.99 3.70 8.60
CA THR A 15 -1.57 2.54 7.80
C THR A 15 -0.64 2.95 6.68
N GLU A 16 -0.90 4.06 6.00
CA GLU A 16 -0.04 4.57 4.93
C GLU A 16 1.31 5.04 5.47
N ILE A 17 1.33 5.83 6.54
CA ILE A 17 2.58 6.33 7.11
C ILE A 17 3.44 5.17 7.62
N THR A 18 2.86 4.30 8.44
CA THR A 18 3.57 3.13 8.97
C THR A 18 3.98 2.20 7.83
N GLY A 19 3.09 2.00 6.86
CA GLY A 19 3.31 1.09 5.76
C GLY A 19 4.41 1.53 4.81
N VAL A 20 4.44 2.81 4.45
CA VAL A 20 5.49 3.39 3.61
C VAL A 20 6.84 3.33 4.33
N VAL A 21 6.91 3.68 5.62
CA VAL A 21 8.16 3.60 6.38
C VAL A 21 8.71 2.17 6.39
N LEU A 22 7.88 1.18 6.72
CA LEU A 22 8.29 -0.22 6.75
C LEU A 22 8.67 -0.74 5.35
N LEU A 23 7.89 -0.40 4.32
CA LEU A 23 8.16 -0.82 2.94
C LEU A 23 9.46 -0.18 2.39
N THR A 24 9.73 1.09 2.69
CA THR A 24 10.97 1.79 2.32
C THR A 24 12.18 1.17 3.00
N LEU A 25 12.06 0.83 4.28
CA LEU A 25 13.10 0.11 5.02
C LEU A 25 13.26 -1.34 4.53
N GLY A 26 12.29 -1.86 3.78
CA GLY A 26 12.27 -3.25 3.36
C GLY A 26 12.01 -4.20 4.52
N LEU A 27 11.30 -3.75 5.56
CA LEU A 27 10.93 -4.54 6.73
C LEU A 27 9.54 -5.15 6.55
N PHE A 28 9.41 -6.46 6.74
CA PHE A 28 8.16 -7.21 6.62
C PHE A 28 7.35 -6.85 5.36
N THR A 29 8.03 -6.65 4.22
CA THR A 29 7.44 -6.08 3.00
C THR A 29 6.18 -6.82 2.55
N ARG A 30 6.16 -8.14 2.73
CA ARG A 30 5.00 -8.99 2.40
C ARG A 30 3.80 -8.71 3.29
N LEU A 31 4.01 -8.58 4.61
CA LEU A 31 2.94 -8.32 5.57
C LEU A 31 2.37 -6.92 5.42
N ILE A 32 3.23 -5.92 5.15
CA ILE A 32 2.80 -4.53 5.06
C ILE A 32 2.19 -4.15 3.72
N SER A 33 2.51 -4.90 2.65
CA SER A 33 1.87 -4.71 1.35
C SER A 33 0.36 -5.01 1.37
N LEU A 34 -0.07 -6.01 2.16
CA LEU A 34 -1.48 -6.38 2.29
C LEU A 34 -2.39 -5.26 2.84
N PRO A 35 -2.11 -4.63 4.00
CA PRO A 35 -2.93 -3.54 4.51
C PRO A 35 -2.86 -2.31 3.58
N LEU A 36 -1.73 -2.02 2.93
CA LEU A 36 -1.65 -0.95 1.94
C LEU A 36 -2.55 -1.22 0.71
N MET A 37 -2.62 -2.47 0.24
CA MET A 37 -3.55 -2.84 -0.84
C MET A 37 -5.01 -2.62 -0.43
N VAL A 38 -5.37 -2.93 0.82
CA VAL A 38 -6.73 -2.67 1.35
C VAL A 38 -7.03 -1.17 1.32
N VAL A 39 -6.10 -0.32 1.74
CA VAL A 39 -6.28 1.15 1.67
C VAL A 39 -6.50 1.61 0.23
N MET A 40 -5.74 1.09 -0.73
CA MET A 40 -5.93 1.41 -2.16
C MET A 40 -7.30 0.96 -2.67
N ILE A 41 -7.78 -0.23 -2.31
CA ILE A 41 -9.13 -0.69 -2.68
C ILE A 41 -10.20 0.25 -2.12
N VAL A 42 -10.11 0.62 -0.84
CA VAL A 42 -11.04 1.55 -0.21
C VAL A 42 -10.99 2.92 -0.90
N ALA A 43 -9.81 3.45 -1.18
CA ALA A 43 -9.63 4.73 -1.86
C ALA A 43 -10.20 4.74 -3.29
N ILE A 44 -10.05 3.64 -4.02
CA ILE A 44 -10.65 3.46 -5.35
C ILE A 44 -12.17 3.45 -5.22
N SER A 45 -12.74 2.55 -4.43
CA SER A 45 -14.19 2.38 -4.34
C SER A 45 -14.94 3.59 -3.77
N THR A 46 -14.29 4.37 -2.90
CA THR A 46 -14.97 5.46 -2.18
C THR A 46 -14.79 6.83 -2.81
N VAL A 47 -13.66 7.10 -3.46
CA VAL A 47 -13.32 8.44 -3.99
C VAL A 47 -13.08 8.40 -5.49
N HIS A 48 -12.18 7.52 -5.97
CA HIS A 48 -11.66 7.65 -7.34
C HIS A 48 -12.55 6.97 -8.39
N LEU A 49 -13.37 5.99 -8.02
CA LEU A 49 -14.24 5.27 -8.96
C LEU A 49 -15.25 6.20 -9.64
N ALA A 50 -15.71 7.24 -8.95
CA ALA A 50 -16.64 8.23 -9.49
C ALA A 50 -15.99 9.16 -10.54
N HIS A 51 -14.66 9.29 -10.52
CA HIS A 51 -13.89 10.18 -11.39
C HIS A 51 -13.39 9.49 -12.68
N GLY A 52 -13.72 8.21 -12.87
CA GLY A 52 -13.27 7.43 -14.03
C GLY A 52 -11.81 6.99 -13.92
N PHE A 53 -11.20 6.65 -15.05
CA PHE A 53 -9.86 6.07 -15.07
C PHE A 53 -8.75 7.12 -14.95
N ALA A 54 -8.80 8.16 -15.79
CA ALA A 54 -7.68 9.04 -16.04
C ALA A 54 -7.19 9.78 -14.78
N ALA A 55 -5.88 9.76 -14.54
CA ALA A 55 -5.25 10.48 -13.43
C ALA A 55 -5.49 12.00 -13.49
N GLY A 56 -5.62 12.57 -14.69
CA GLY A 56 -5.88 14.00 -14.89
C GLY A 56 -7.18 14.50 -14.27
N ASP A 57 -8.15 13.61 -14.08
CA ASP A 57 -9.46 13.91 -13.50
C ASP A 57 -9.59 13.43 -12.04
N ASN A 58 -8.48 13.10 -11.38
CA ASN A 58 -8.46 12.38 -10.09
C ASN A 58 -9.09 10.98 -10.17
N GLY A 59 -8.99 10.33 -11.33
CA GLY A 59 -9.41 8.95 -11.55
C GLY A 59 -8.54 7.91 -10.83
N PHE A 60 -8.93 6.65 -10.93
CA PHE A 60 -8.30 5.56 -10.17
C PHE A 60 -7.02 4.97 -10.79
N GLU A 61 -6.50 5.53 -11.89
CA GLU A 61 -5.29 5.08 -12.56
C GLU A 61 -4.07 4.99 -11.61
N ILE A 62 -3.80 6.03 -10.81
CA ILE A 62 -2.64 6.05 -9.90
C ILE A 62 -2.78 5.03 -8.76
N PRO A 63 -3.92 4.96 -8.03
CA PRO A 63 -4.16 3.89 -7.07
C PRO A 63 -4.05 2.47 -7.67
N MET A 64 -4.42 2.29 -8.94
CA MET A 64 -4.31 1.01 -9.63
C MET A 64 -2.85 0.62 -9.89
N TYR A 65 -2.00 1.58 -10.29
CA TYR A 65 -0.56 1.32 -10.39
C TYR A 65 0.05 0.97 -9.03
N TYR A 66 -0.37 1.65 -7.95
CA TYR A 66 0.07 1.33 -6.59
C TYR A 66 -0.32 -0.10 -6.20
N MET A 67 -1.54 -0.54 -6.52
CA MET A 67 -1.96 -1.93 -6.30
C MET A 67 -1.08 -2.94 -7.04
N LEU A 68 -0.72 -2.68 -8.30
CA LEU A 68 0.17 -3.56 -9.06
C LEU A 68 1.56 -3.66 -8.43
N PHE A 69 2.14 -2.53 -8.02
CA PHE A 69 3.44 -2.51 -7.33
C PHE A 69 3.39 -3.25 -6.00
N LEU A 70 2.36 -3.02 -5.19
CA LEU A 70 2.18 -3.72 -3.91
C LEU A 70 1.93 -5.21 -4.11
N ALA A 71 1.24 -5.62 -5.18
CA ALA A 71 1.05 -7.04 -5.51
C ALA A 71 2.38 -7.74 -5.86
N ILE A 72 3.30 -7.03 -6.54
CA ILE A 72 4.66 -7.52 -6.78
C ILE A 72 5.39 -7.72 -5.45
N PHE A 73 5.38 -6.73 -4.56
CA PHE A 73 6.01 -6.86 -3.23
C PHE A 73 5.36 -7.93 -2.36
N ALA A 74 4.05 -8.11 -2.44
CA ALA A 74 3.33 -9.17 -1.73
C ALA A 74 3.66 -10.58 -2.29
N SER A 75 4.00 -10.69 -3.57
CA SER A 75 4.31 -11.97 -4.23
C SER A 75 5.78 -12.35 -4.12
N PHE A 76 6.68 -11.41 -4.43
CA PHE A 76 8.13 -11.62 -4.51
C PHE A 76 8.89 -11.23 -3.24
N GLY A 77 8.27 -10.46 -2.33
CA GLY A 77 8.89 -10.04 -1.08
C GLY A 77 9.90 -8.90 -1.24
N ALA A 78 10.74 -8.73 -0.22
CA ALA A 78 11.75 -7.67 -0.16
C ALA A 78 12.98 -8.05 -0.99
N GLY A 79 13.54 -7.11 -1.75
CA GLY A 79 14.75 -7.37 -2.54
C GLY A 79 16.02 -7.56 -1.68
N LYS A 80 17.12 -7.95 -2.33
CA LYS A 80 18.46 -8.19 -1.73
C LYS A 80 19.09 -7.02 -0.93
N PHE A 81 18.55 -5.82 -1.03
CA PHE A 81 18.98 -4.63 -0.29
C PHE A 81 18.03 -4.25 0.85
N SER A 82 17.07 -5.12 1.19
CA SER A 82 16.12 -4.89 2.27
C SER A 82 16.76 -5.06 3.65
N LEU A 83 16.29 -4.28 4.64
CA LEU A 83 16.69 -4.50 6.03
C LEU A 83 16.22 -5.86 6.57
N ASP A 84 15.16 -6.45 5.99
CA ASP A 84 14.80 -7.85 6.23
C ASP A 84 15.98 -8.79 5.92
N HIS A 85 16.69 -8.59 4.81
CA HIS A 85 17.86 -9.39 4.48
C HIS A 85 19.07 -9.06 5.36
N LEU A 86 19.23 -7.82 5.85
CA LEU A 86 20.33 -7.48 6.76
C LEU A 86 20.12 -8.04 8.17
N LEU A 87 18.86 -8.13 8.62
CA LEU A 87 18.49 -8.61 9.96
C LEU A 87 18.26 -10.13 10.03
N PHE A 88 17.84 -10.76 8.92
CA PHE A 88 17.56 -12.21 8.84
C PHE A 88 18.47 -12.97 7.87
N GLY A 89 19.47 -12.32 7.26
CA GLY A 89 20.28 -12.89 6.18
C GLY A 89 21.49 -13.74 6.56
N ASP A 90 21.65 -14.12 7.83
CA ASP A 90 22.76 -15.01 8.26
C ASP A 90 22.33 -16.43 8.64
N GLU A 91 21.08 -16.87 8.37
CA GLU A 91 20.70 -18.27 8.59
C GLU A 91 19.76 -18.85 7.50
N GLN A 92 20.30 -19.00 6.28
CA GLN A 92 20.22 -20.19 5.38
C GLN A 92 20.43 -19.84 3.90
#